data_AF-A0A4S2KNJ0-F1
#
_entry.id   AF-A0A4S2KNJ0-F1
#
_cell.length_a   1.000
_cell.length_b   1.000
_cell.length_c   1.000
_cell.angle_alpha   90.00
_cell.angle_beta   90.00
_cell.angle_gamma   90.00
#
_symmetry.space_group_name_H-M   'P 1'
#
loop_
_entity.id
_entity.type
_entity.pdbx_description
1 polymer ?
#
loop_
_entity_poly.entity_id
_entity_poly.type
_entity_poly.pdbx_seq_one_letter_code
_entity_poly.pdbx_strand_id
1 'polypeptide(L)' 'MRVGGLDDSATSADVARALARAGGCGVNEIRVGTVRKSPRGLSSVWTQCSVEAANAAVRSGGVLVG' A
#
# COMPACT_ATOMS: atom_id res chain seq x y z
N MET A 1 -0.39 -8.44 1.79
CA MET A 1 0.57 -8.08 0.74
C MET A 1 1.62 -7.13 1.32
N ARG A 2 2.86 -7.14 0.82
CA ARG A 2 3.88 -6.14 1.19
C ARG A 2 3.97 -5.08 0.10
N VAL A 3 3.93 -3.80 0.49
CA VAL A 3 4.19 -2.66 -0.39
C VAL A 3 5.53 -2.07 0.00
N GLY A 4 6.41 -1.85 -0.97
CA GLY A 4 7.75 -1.26 -0.78
C GLY A 4 8.00 -0.17 -1.81
N GLY A 5 9.06 0.62 -1.61
CA GLY A 5 9.29 1.80 -2.43
C GLY A 5 8.42 2.99 -2.02
N LEU A 6 8.04 3.03 -0.74
CA LEU A 6 7.31 4.15 -0.16
C LEU A 6 8.29 5.30 0.11
N ASP A 7 7.91 6.51 -0.26
CA ASP A 7 8.64 7.71 0.16
C ASP A 7 8.66 7.83 1.69
N ASP A 8 9.63 8.57 2.22
CA ASP A 8 9.77 8.74 3.67
C ASP A 8 8.64 9.59 4.28
N SER A 9 7.91 10.35 3.45
CA SER A 9 6.69 11.07 3.83
C SER A 9 5.42 10.20 3.81
N ALA A 10 5.47 8.99 3.23
CA ALA A 10 4.28 8.17 3.00
C ALA A 10 3.65 7.70 4.32
N THR A 11 2.36 7.99 4.49
CA THR A 11 1.58 7.53 5.64
C THR A 11 0.79 6.27 5.32
N SER A 12 0.32 5.57 6.37
CA SER A 12 -0.57 4.41 6.20
C SER A 12 -1.86 4.78 5.46
N ALA A 13 -2.35 6.01 5.62
CA ALA A 13 -3.54 6.52 4.91
C ALA A 13 -3.28 6.69 3.41
N ASP A 14 -2.09 7.18 3.03
CA ASP A 14 -1.73 7.36 1.62
C ASP A 14 -1.59 6.02 0.91
N VAL A 15 -0.99 5.04 1.59
CA VAL A 15 -0.92 3.66 1.11
C VAL A 15 -2.31 3.06 0.93
N ALA A 16 -3.23 3.30 1.88
CA ALA A 16 -4.59 2.79 1.81
C ALA A 16 -5.37 3.41 0.63
N ARG A 17 -5.22 4.72 0.39
CA ARG A 17 -5.84 5.39 -0.77
C ARG A 17 -5.26 4.90 -2.10
N ALA A 18 -3.95 4.73 -2.17
CA ALA A 18 -3.30 4.27 -3.39
C ALA A 18 -3.71 2.82 -3.72
N LEU A 19 -3.77 1.94 -2.71
CA LEU A 19 -4.32 0.59 -2.84
C LEU A 19 -5.81 0.58 -3.21
N ALA A 20 -6.61 1.50 -2.66
CA ALA A 20 -8.03 1.60 -3.00
C ALA A 20 -8.23 1.98 -4.47
N ARG A 21 -7.45 2.97 -4.95
CA ARG A 21 -7.47 3.42 -6.34
C ARG A 21 -6.99 2.34 -7.31
N ALA A 22 -5.88 1.69 -6.99
CA ALA A 22 -5.33 0.60 -7.78
C ALA A 22 -6.22 -0.65 -7.76
N GLY A 23 -6.81 -0.92 -6.59
CA GLY A 23 -7.62 -2.10 -6.30
C GLY A 23 -9.08 -1.98 -6.74
N GLY A 24 -9.57 -0.76 -7.00
CA GLY A 24 -10.99 -0.48 -7.22
C GLY A 24 -11.86 -0.80 -5.99
N CYS A 25 -11.28 -0.82 -4.79
CA CYS A 25 -11.95 -1.21 -3.55
C CYS A 25 -12.06 -0.04 -2.58
N GLY A 26 -12.94 -0.16 -1.58
CA GLY A 26 -13.08 0.86 -0.54
C GLY A 26 -11.84 0.93 0.35
N VAL A 27 -11.40 2.14 0.71
CA VAL A 27 -10.28 2.34 1.67
C VAL A 27 -10.54 1.63 3.00
N ASN A 28 -11.80 1.47 3.40
CA ASN A 28 -12.22 0.76 4.61
C ASN A 28 -11.95 -0.76 4.55
N GLU A 29 -11.83 -1.33 3.37
CA GLU A 29 -11.46 -2.75 3.18
C GLU A 29 -9.95 -2.98 3.23
N ILE A 30 -9.16 -1.90 3.26
CA ILE A 30 -7.70 -1.95 3.29
C ILE A 30 -7.22 -1.56 4.68
N ARG A 31 -6.62 -2.53 5.37
CA ARG A 31 -5.89 -2.32 6.62
C ARG A 31 -4.41 -2.22 6.32
N VAL A 32 -3.88 -1.01 6.43
CA VAL A 32 -2.44 -0.77 6.34
C VAL A 32 -1.84 -0.84 7.74
N GLY A 33 -0.86 -1.73 7.94
CA GLY A 33 -0.10 -1.81 9.17
C GLY A 33 0.86 -0.64 9.34
N THR A 34 1.68 -0.67 10.39
CA THR A 34 2.67 0.39 10.62
C THR A 34 3.71 0.40 9.51
N VAL A 35 3.89 1.56 8.87
CA VAL A 35 4.96 1.77 7.89
C VAL A 35 6.29 1.63 8.60
N ARG A 36 7.07 0.60 8.25
CA ARG A 36 8.42 0.44 8.77
C ARG A 36 9.38 1.19 7.85
N LYS A 37 9.96 2.25 8.40
CA LYS A 37 11.04 3.00 7.76
C LYS A 37 12.31 2.18 7.79
N SER A 38 12.89 1.94 6.63
CA SER A 38 14.20 1.27 6.52
C SER A 38 15.29 2.35 6.56
N PRO A 39 16.40 2.15 7.28
CA PRO A 39 17.53 3.11 7.28
C PRO A 39 18.18 3.32 5.91
N ARG A 40 17.85 2.50 4.91
CA ARG A 40 18.36 2.54 3.53
C ARG A 40 17.47 3.35 2.56
N GLY A 41 16.52 4.14 3.07
CA GLY A 41 15.72 5.08 2.27
C GLY A 41 14.49 4.50 1.55
N LEU A 42 14.26 3.18 1.64
CA LEU A 42 13.07 2.53 1.06
C LEU A 42 12.18 2.00 2.17
N SER A 43 11.10 2.72 2.47
CA SER A 43 10.12 2.30 3.47
C SER A 43 9.23 1.19 2.93
N SER A 44 8.77 0.30 3.81
CA SER A 44 7.84 -0.77 3.42
C SER A 44 6.80 -1.02 4.49
N VAL A 45 5.62 -1.47 4.05
CA VAL A 45 4.48 -1.70 4.92
C VAL A 45 3.78 -2.99 4.56
N TRP A 46 3.27 -3.65 5.59
CA TRP A 46 2.37 -4.77 5.44
C TRP A 46 0.94 -4.27 5.36
N THR A 47 0.23 -4.71 4.34
CA THR A 47 -1.19 -4.39 4.16
C THR A 47 -2.01 -5.67 4.16
N GLN A 48 -3.16 -5.62 4.81
CA GLN A 48 -4.22 -6.58 4.69
C GLN A 48 -5.35 -5.94 3.88
N CYS A 49 -5.79 -6.61 2.83
CA CYS A 49 -6.92 -6.19 2.01
C CYS A 49 -7.60 -7.47 1.48
N SER A 50 -8.80 -7.32 0.92
CA SER A 50 -9.48 -8.42 0.22
C SER A 50 -8.62 -8.95 -0.92
N VAL A 51 -8.80 -10.23 -1.28
CA VAL A 51 -8.03 -10.87 -2.37
C VAL A 51 -8.29 -10.16 -3.71
N GLU A 52 -9.48 -9.64 -3.91
CA GLU A 52 -9.86 -8.86 -5.10
C GLU A 52 -9.05 -7.57 -5.21
N ALA A 53 -8.94 -6.82 -4.11
CA ALA A 53 -8.11 -5.62 -4.01
C ALA A 53 -6.64 -5.92 -4.23
N ALA A 54 -6.13 -6.99 -3.62
CA ALA A 54 -4.74 -7.42 -3.79
C ALA A 54 -4.45 -7.79 -5.26
N ASN A 55 -5.34 -8.55 -5.89
CA ASN A 55 -5.21 -8.94 -7.29
C ASN A 55 -5.28 -7.73 -8.23
N ALA A 56 -6.18 -6.78 -7.96
CA ALA A 56 -6.27 -5.55 -8.74
C ALA A 56 -5.02 -4.67 -8.60
N ALA A 57 -4.50 -4.52 -7.38
CA ALA A 57 -3.26 -3.77 -7.12
C ALA A 57 -2.00 -4.43 -7.73
N VAL A 58 -1.96 -5.76 -7.82
CA VAL A 58 -0.89 -6.47 -8.54
C VAL A 58 -1.03 -6.27 -10.05
N ARG A 59 -2.25 -6.36 -10.60
CA ARG A 59 -2.51 -6.14 -12.03
C ARG A 59 -2.17 -4.71 -12.48
N SER A 60 -2.28 -3.72 -11.59
CA SER A 60 -1.92 -2.34 -11.90
C SER A 60 -0.41 -2.07 -11.90
N GLY A 61 0.44 -3.09 -11.71
CA GLY A 61 1.91 -2.95 -11.70
C GLY A 61 2.48 -2.58 -10.33
N GLY A 62 1.72 -2.77 -9.26
CA GLY A 62 2.09 -2.36 -7.91
C GLY A 62 1.58 -0.98 -7.54
N VAL A 63 1.84 -0.59 -6.29
CA VAL A 63 1.38 0.68 -5.73
C VAL A 63 2.60 1.52 -5.39
N LEU A 64 2.81 2.59 -6.17
CA LEU A 64 3.75 3.66 -5.83
C LEU A 64 3.04 4.65 -4.90
N VAL A 65 3.66 4.94 -3.75
CA VAL A 65 3.15 5.91 -2.78
C VAL A 65 4.29 6.85 -2.45
N GLY A 66 4.08 8.12 -2.75
CA GLY A 66 4.97 9.24 -2.46
C GLY A 66 4.19 10.53 -2.35
#